data_AF-A0AAV1BWP6-F1
#
_entry.id   AF-A0AAV1BWP6-F1
#
_cell.length_a   1.000
_cell.length_b   1.000
_cell.length_c   1.000
_cell.angle_alpha   90.00
_cell.angle_beta   90.00
_cell.angle_gamma   90.00
#
_symmetry.space_group_name_H-M   'P 1'
#
loop_
_entity.id
_entity.type
_entity.pdbx_description
1 polymer ?
#
loop_
_entity_poly.entity_id
_entity_poly.type
_entity_poly.pdbx_seq_one_letter_code
_entity_poly.pdbx_strand_id
1 'polypeptide(L)'
;MAPSNSRKLNFLLHCLIVCLAFVALINKANGQSLSPNYYDKSCPAFKSTVKTVIDDVMSVAKSLAGPLLRMHFHDCFVRGCDGSVLLDTPNVTEKYGPPNLSLRGFGVIDRVKTAVERVCPGVVSCADIVALVAKDVTVATNGPSWEVEFGRKDGKTSLLAETINGNLLPPSANINALKQGFLNKGLSIKDLVVLSGSHTIGTSHCSSFDNRLYNFTGKGLNNDSDPKLDPNYVVNLKKKCKHGDQTTLVEMDPGSFKTFDKEFYTLVAKRRGLFHT
;
A
#
# COMPACT_ATOMS: atom_id res chain seq x y z
N MET A 1 -61.91 -9.01 -30.76
CA MET A 1 -61.12 -10.26 -30.76
C MET A 1 -59.93 -10.08 -29.82
N ALA A 2 -59.93 -10.76 -28.67
CA ALA A 2 -58.78 -10.72 -27.75
C ALA A 2 -57.61 -11.51 -28.36
N PRO A 3 -56.37 -10.99 -28.32
CA PRO A 3 -55.22 -11.74 -28.82
C PRO A 3 -55.04 -13.04 -28.03
N SER A 4 -54.80 -14.15 -28.74
CA SER A 4 -54.61 -15.47 -28.13
C SER A 4 -53.48 -15.45 -27.10
N ASN A 5 -53.61 -16.23 -26.03
CA ASN A 5 -52.59 -16.32 -24.98
C ASN A 5 -51.19 -16.66 -25.54
N SER A 6 -51.12 -17.39 -26.66
CA SER A 6 -49.87 -17.69 -27.36
C SER A 6 -49.18 -16.45 -27.96
N ARG A 7 -49.94 -15.49 -28.52
CA ARG A 7 -49.37 -14.25 -29.07
C ARG A 7 -48.83 -13.33 -27.97
N LYS A 8 -49.51 -13.27 -26.83
CA LYS A 8 -49.04 -12.51 -25.66
C LYS A 8 -47.76 -13.10 -25.06
N LEU A 9 -47.69 -14.44 -24.95
CA LEU A 9 -46.52 -15.14 -24.44
C LEU A 9 -45.30 -14.94 -25.35
N ASN A 10 -45.48 -15.05 -26.68
CA ASN A 10 -44.40 -14.83 -27.64
C ASN A 10 -43.89 -13.38 -27.64
N PHE A 11 -44.78 -12.40 -27.44
CA PHE A 11 -44.41 -10.99 -27.32
C PHE A 11 -43.60 -10.71 -26.04
N LEU A 12 -44.05 -11.26 -24.90
CA LEU A 12 -43.32 -11.16 -23.63
C LEU A 12 -41.94 -11.82 -23.70
N LEU A 13 -41.84 -12.98 -24.35
CA LEU A 13 -40.57 -13.68 -24.54
C LEU A 13 -39.60 -12.88 -25.42
N HIS A 14 -40.10 -12.24 -26.49
CA HIS A 14 -39.29 -11.34 -27.32
C HIS A 14 -38.81 -10.12 -26.53
N CYS A 15 -39.69 -9.47 -25.76
CA CYS A 15 -39.28 -8.34 -24.90
C CYS A 15 -38.21 -8.76 -23.88
N LEU A 16 -38.33 -9.95 -23.28
CA LEU A 16 -37.34 -10.46 -22.34
C LEU A 16 -35.98 -10.71 -23.01
N ILE A 17 -35.96 -11.33 -24.19
CA ILE A 17 -34.73 -11.58 -24.97
C ILE A 17 -34.06 -10.26 -25.37
N VAL A 18 -34.84 -9.27 -25.83
CA VAL A 18 -34.32 -7.94 -26.19
C VAL A 18 -33.75 -7.21 -24.96
N CYS A 19 -34.42 -7.28 -23.80
CA CYS A 19 -33.91 -6.74 -22.54
C CYS A 19 -32.60 -7.41 -22.12
N LEU A 20 -32.52 -8.75 -22.17
CA LEU A 20 -31.31 -9.49 -21.83
C LEU A 20 -30.14 -9.16 -22.78
N ALA A 21 -30.41 -8.98 -24.07
CA ALA A 21 -29.41 -8.54 -25.04
C ALA A 21 -28.92 -7.11 -24.75
N PHE A 22 -29.82 -6.20 -24.37
CA PHE A 22 -29.45 -4.83 -23.95
C PHE A 22 -28.61 -4.84 -22.66
N VAL A 23 -28.99 -5.63 -21.65
CA VAL A 23 -28.21 -5.77 -20.40
C VAL A 23 -26.82 -6.37 -20.66
N ALA A 24 -26.70 -7.31 -21.61
CA ALA A 24 -25.41 -7.84 -22.03
C ALA A 24 -24.51 -6.81 -22.76
N LEU A 25 -25.10 -5.83 -23.44
CA LEU A 25 -24.38 -4.72 -24.08
C LEU A 25 -23.97 -3.62 -23.10
N ILE A 26 -24.73 -3.42 -22.01
CA ILE A 26 -24.45 -2.41 -20.98
C ILE A 26 -23.37 -2.88 -19.98
N ASN A 27 -23.21 -4.20 -19.81
CA ASN A 27 -22.21 -4.81 -18.91
C ASN A 27 -20.83 -5.05 -19.54
N LYS A 28 -20.40 -4.21 -20.49
CA LYS A 28 -18.95 -4.02 -20.66
C LYS A 28 -18.52 -2.97 -19.66
N ALA A 29 -18.27 -3.39 -18.42
CA ALA A 29 -17.37 -2.64 -17.56
C ALA A 29 -16.08 -2.44 -18.39
N ASN A 30 -15.85 -1.22 -18.87
CA ASN A 30 -14.61 -0.85 -19.55
C ASN A 30 -13.49 -0.82 -18.50
N GLY A 31 -13.14 -1.98 -17.95
CA GLY A 31 -11.86 -2.18 -17.32
C GLY A 31 -10.83 -2.21 -18.43
N GLN A 32 -10.35 -1.02 -18.82
CA GLN A 32 -9.21 -0.93 -19.72
C GLN A 32 -8.06 -1.66 -19.01
N SER A 33 -7.53 -2.73 -19.62
CA SER A 33 -6.43 -3.49 -19.01
C SER A 33 -5.29 -2.53 -18.71
N LEU A 34 -4.69 -2.68 -17.53
CA LEU A 34 -3.45 -1.97 -17.24
C LEU A 34 -2.38 -2.43 -18.23
N SER A 35 -1.46 -1.54 -18.56
CA SER A 35 -0.36 -1.86 -19.47
C SER A 35 0.89 -1.02 -19.20
N PRO A 36 2.11 -1.57 -19.32
CA PRO A 36 3.35 -0.80 -19.18
C PRO A 36 3.50 0.35 -20.17
N ASN A 37 2.78 0.30 -21.30
CA ASN A 37 2.85 1.28 -22.39
C ASN A 37 1.63 2.24 -22.45
N TYR A 38 0.78 2.28 -21.42
CA TYR A 38 -0.47 3.06 -21.41
C TYR A 38 -0.26 4.54 -21.78
N TYR A 39 0.85 5.14 -21.33
CA TYR A 39 1.17 6.56 -21.53
C TYR A 39 2.16 6.84 -22.67
N ASP A 40 2.64 5.82 -23.40
CA ASP A 40 3.74 5.99 -24.36
C ASP A 40 3.41 6.97 -25.51
N LYS A 41 2.12 7.13 -25.84
CA LYS A 41 1.66 8.11 -26.84
C LYS A 41 1.20 9.43 -26.23
N SER A 42 0.53 9.40 -25.09
CA SER A 42 -0.13 10.57 -24.49
C SER A 42 0.78 11.36 -23.55
N CYS A 43 1.77 10.71 -22.93
CA CYS A 43 2.82 11.35 -22.17
C CYS A 43 4.15 10.56 -22.26
N PRO A 44 4.87 10.64 -23.38
CA PRO A 44 6.14 9.91 -23.58
C PRO A 44 7.20 10.22 -22.52
N ALA A 45 7.18 11.42 -21.94
CA ALA A 45 8.11 11.87 -20.91
C ALA A 45 7.72 11.47 -19.47
N PHE A 46 6.61 10.75 -19.26
CA PHE A 46 6.09 10.45 -17.92
C PHE A 46 7.15 9.76 -17.05
N LYS A 47 7.68 8.61 -17.50
CA LYS A 47 8.60 7.80 -16.70
C LYS A 47 9.90 8.54 -16.37
N SER A 48 10.48 9.24 -17.33
CA SER A 48 11.73 10.01 -17.14
C SER A 48 11.53 11.23 -16.24
N THR A 49 10.36 11.88 -16.32
CA THR A 49 10.01 13.01 -15.44
C THR A 49 9.89 12.55 -13.99
N VAL A 50 9.15 11.46 -13.71
CA VAL A 50 9.04 10.91 -12.35
C VAL A 50 10.41 10.50 -11.83
N LYS A 51 11.19 9.75 -12.62
CA LYS A 51 12.53 9.31 -12.24
C LYS A 51 13.43 10.48 -11.84
N THR A 52 13.45 11.55 -12.61
CA THR A 52 14.28 12.74 -12.33
C THR A 52 13.93 13.33 -10.95
N VAL A 53 12.64 13.51 -10.66
CA VAL A 53 12.19 14.05 -9.36
C VAL A 53 12.55 13.10 -8.22
N ILE A 54 12.39 11.79 -8.41
CA ILE A 54 12.69 10.81 -7.37
C ILE A 54 14.19 10.68 -7.13
N ASP A 55 15.04 10.69 -8.17
CA ASP A 55 16.49 10.67 -8.02
C ASP A 55 16.98 11.90 -7.22
N ASP A 56 16.44 13.10 -7.51
CA ASP A 56 16.71 14.31 -6.72
C ASP A 56 16.33 14.13 -5.25
N VAL A 57 15.13 13.64 -4.96
CA VAL A 57 14.65 13.43 -3.59
C VAL A 57 15.50 12.39 -2.87
N MET A 58 15.86 11.28 -3.55
CA MET A 58 16.65 10.21 -2.96
C MET A 58 18.10 10.60 -2.68
N SER A 59 18.65 11.58 -3.43
CA SER A 59 19.99 12.12 -3.20
C SER A 59 20.15 12.85 -1.87
N VAL A 60 19.06 13.44 -1.35
CA VAL A 60 19.07 14.22 -0.10
C VAL A 60 18.34 13.49 1.03
N ALA A 61 17.23 12.80 0.71
CA ALA A 61 16.28 12.27 1.69
C ALA A 61 15.97 10.79 1.46
N LYS A 62 17.00 9.94 1.29
CA LYS A 62 16.88 8.49 1.08
C LYS A 62 15.97 7.77 2.10
N SER A 63 15.82 8.30 3.31
CA SER A 63 14.88 7.78 4.34
C SER A 63 13.39 7.87 3.96
N LEU A 64 13.04 8.62 2.91
CA LEU A 64 11.66 8.68 2.39
C LEU A 64 11.30 7.48 1.51
N ALA A 65 12.27 6.64 1.12
CA ALA A 65 11.97 5.46 0.30
C ALA A 65 10.97 4.51 0.96
N GLY A 66 11.18 4.15 2.24
CA GLY A 66 10.26 3.29 2.98
C GLY A 66 8.83 3.87 3.07
N PRO A 67 8.64 5.13 3.54
CA PRO A 67 7.32 5.78 3.55
C PRO A 67 6.63 5.88 2.19
N LEU A 68 7.37 6.16 1.11
CA LEU A 68 6.81 6.27 -0.24
C LEU A 68 6.39 4.91 -0.81
N LEU A 69 7.20 3.86 -0.57
CA LEU A 69 6.81 2.49 -0.90
C LEU A 69 5.58 2.05 -0.09
N ARG A 70 5.56 2.36 1.21
CA ARG A 70 4.42 2.09 2.11
C ARG A 70 3.15 2.80 1.65
N MET A 71 3.24 3.99 1.08
CA MET A 71 2.08 4.73 0.56
C MET A 71 1.36 3.96 -0.54
N HIS A 72 2.11 3.33 -1.45
CA HIS A 72 1.51 2.49 -2.49
C HIS A 72 0.82 1.24 -1.90
N PHE A 73 1.44 0.60 -0.91
CA PHE A 73 0.79 -0.51 -0.18
C PHE A 73 -0.52 -0.06 0.48
N HIS A 74 -0.51 1.09 1.16
CA HIS A 74 -1.68 1.61 1.85
C HIS A 74 -2.81 2.00 0.91
N ASP A 75 -2.49 2.62 -0.23
CA ASP A 75 -3.43 2.89 -1.32
C ASP A 75 -4.07 1.57 -1.79
N CYS A 76 -3.26 0.62 -2.27
CA CYS A 76 -3.77 -0.62 -2.84
C CYS A 76 -4.60 -1.48 -1.88
N PHE A 77 -4.33 -1.42 -0.58
CA PHE A 77 -5.08 -2.19 0.40
C PHE A 77 -6.40 -1.53 0.81
N VAL A 78 -6.64 -0.26 0.48
CA VAL A 78 -7.92 0.43 0.70
C VAL A 78 -8.55 0.70 -0.66
N ARG A 79 -9.65 0.00 -0.99
CA ARG A 79 -10.38 0.15 -2.27
C ARG A 79 -9.60 -0.11 -3.57
N GLY A 80 -8.34 -0.52 -3.47
CA GLY A 80 -7.47 -0.77 -4.62
C GLY A 80 -6.57 0.42 -4.88
N CYS A 81 -5.65 0.29 -5.84
CA CYS A 81 -4.68 1.35 -6.12
C CYS A 81 -5.35 2.48 -6.92
N ASP A 82 -6.06 3.39 -6.25
CA ASP A 82 -6.81 4.46 -6.88
C ASP A 82 -6.37 5.86 -6.42
N GLY A 83 -5.31 5.98 -5.64
CA GLY A 83 -4.84 7.27 -5.11
C GLY A 83 -5.77 7.88 -4.05
N SER A 84 -6.76 7.15 -3.53
CA SER A 84 -7.66 7.63 -2.47
C SER A 84 -6.90 8.05 -1.21
N VAL A 85 -5.78 7.40 -0.90
CA VAL A 85 -4.88 7.76 0.21
C VAL A 85 -4.34 9.20 0.12
N LEU A 86 -4.33 9.81 -1.06
CA LEU A 86 -3.81 11.14 -1.31
C LEU A 86 -4.84 12.25 -1.03
N LEU A 87 -6.13 11.91 -0.94
CA LEU A 87 -7.20 12.89 -0.81
C LEU A 87 -7.17 13.62 0.53
N ASP A 88 -7.38 14.94 0.46
CA ASP A 88 -7.43 15.84 1.61
C ASP A 88 -8.86 16.35 1.83
N THR A 89 -9.47 15.87 2.90
CA THR A 89 -10.67 16.46 3.50
C THR A 89 -10.50 16.39 5.01
N PRO A 90 -10.67 17.48 5.78
CA PRO A 90 -10.37 17.48 7.20
C PRO A 90 -11.06 16.34 7.97
N ASN A 91 -10.28 15.61 8.75
CA ASN A 91 -10.68 14.62 9.76
C ASN A 91 -11.49 13.39 9.29
N VAL A 92 -11.70 13.21 7.98
CA VAL A 92 -12.53 12.09 7.47
C VAL A 92 -11.81 11.17 6.50
N THR A 93 -10.67 11.58 5.95
CA THR A 93 -9.94 10.77 4.95
C THR A 93 -9.05 9.72 5.60
N GLU A 94 -8.55 8.80 4.77
CA GLU A 94 -7.61 7.77 5.16
C GLU A 94 -6.37 8.34 5.85
N LYS A 95 -5.92 9.55 5.54
CA LYS A 95 -4.75 10.19 6.19
C LYS A 95 -4.89 10.28 7.72
N TYR A 96 -6.12 10.37 8.22
CA TYR A 96 -6.43 10.43 9.65
C TYR A 96 -6.70 9.06 10.28
N GLY A 97 -6.68 7.98 9.48
CA GLY A 97 -6.72 6.61 9.96
C GLY A 97 -5.51 6.25 10.82
N PRO A 98 -5.67 5.51 11.93
CA PRO A 98 -4.55 5.16 12.80
C PRO A 98 -3.31 4.59 12.08
N PRO A 99 -3.43 3.71 11.07
CA PRO A 99 -2.26 3.24 10.31
C PRO A 99 -1.54 4.34 9.51
N ASN A 100 -2.27 5.38 9.08
CA ASN A 100 -1.81 6.45 8.20
C ASN A 100 -1.29 7.69 8.93
N LEU A 101 -1.52 7.82 10.25
CA LEU A 101 -0.96 8.93 11.04
C LEU A 101 0.58 8.97 10.98
N SER A 102 1.22 7.85 10.68
CA SER A 102 2.68 7.73 10.47
C SER A 102 3.10 7.70 9.00
N LEU A 103 2.15 7.72 8.07
CA LEU A 103 2.43 7.76 6.64
C LEU A 103 2.88 9.18 6.26
N ARG A 104 3.93 9.28 5.44
CA ARG A 104 4.55 10.55 5.07
C ARG A 104 5.13 10.51 3.67
N GLY A 105 5.47 11.67 3.13
CA GLY A 105 6.00 11.81 1.77
C GLY A 105 4.99 12.34 0.76
N PHE A 106 3.78 12.74 1.18
CA PHE A 106 2.75 13.30 0.30
C PHE A 106 3.27 14.46 -0.56
N GLY A 107 4.06 15.38 0.01
CA GLY A 107 4.66 16.48 -0.75
C GLY A 107 5.64 16.05 -1.85
N VAL A 108 6.20 14.84 -1.79
CA VAL A 108 6.99 14.27 -2.90
C VAL A 108 6.05 13.87 -4.05
N ILE A 109 4.90 13.28 -3.75
CA ILE A 109 3.88 12.96 -4.75
C ILE A 109 3.38 14.25 -5.42
N ASP A 110 3.14 15.32 -4.64
CA ASP A 110 2.75 16.62 -5.18
C ASP A 110 3.83 17.21 -6.10
N ARG A 111 5.11 17.12 -5.71
CA ARG A 111 6.23 17.56 -6.56
C ARG A 111 6.30 16.78 -7.86
N VAL A 112 6.13 15.46 -7.81
CA VAL A 112 6.10 14.59 -9.00
C VAL A 112 4.91 14.97 -9.89
N LYS A 113 3.70 15.05 -9.33
CA LYS A 113 2.49 15.42 -10.05
C LYS A 113 2.63 16.79 -10.71
N THR A 114 3.16 17.78 -10.01
CA THR A 114 3.43 19.12 -10.56
C THR A 114 4.38 19.07 -11.75
N ALA A 115 5.45 18.27 -11.68
CA ALA A 115 6.39 18.11 -12.78
C ALA A 115 5.76 17.42 -13.99
N VAL A 116 4.96 16.37 -13.75
CA VAL A 116 4.25 15.62 -14.80
C VAL A 116 3.20 16.50 -15.48
N GLU A 117 2.42 17.28 -14.72
CA GLU A 117 1.41 18.17 -15.28
C GLU A 117 2.00 19.29 -16.16
N ARG A 118 3.26 19.68 -15.95
CA ARG A 118 3.95 20.63 -16.84
C ARG A 118 4.27 20.05 -18.21
N VAL A 119 4.47 18.74 -18.31
CA VAL A 119 4.85 18.07 -19.56
C VAL A 119 3.66 17.40 -20.25
N CYS A 120 2.66 16.96 -19.49
CA CYS A 120 1.45 16.33 -20.02
C CYS A 120 0.21 16.65 -19.15
N PRO A 121 -0.36 17.86 -19.33
CA PRO A 121 -1.48 18.34 -18.53
C PRO A 121 -2.71 17.42 -18.59
N GLY A 122 -3.23 17.02 -17.43
CA GLY A 122 -4.47 16.25 -17.29
C GLY A 122 -4.40 14.81 -17.80
N VAL A 123 -3.22 14.27 -18.08
CA VAL A 123 -3.06 12.94 -18.69
C VAL A 123 -2.85 11.84 -17.65
N VAL A 124 -1.91 12.03 -16.73
CA VAL A 124 -1.43 10.96 -15.84
C VAL A 124 -2.17 11.00 -14.50
N SER A 125 -2.70 9.87 -14.05
CA SER A 125 -3.40 9.77 -12.76
C SER A 125 -2.43 9.87 -11.58
N CYS A 126 -2.92 10.35 -10.44
CA CYS A 126 -2.17 10.30 -9.20
C CYS A 126 -1.91 8.86 -8.74
N ALA A 127 -2.87 7.95 -8.97
CA ALA A 127 -2.72 6.52 -8.69
C ALA A 127 -1.50 5.89 -9.40
N ASP A 128 -1.31 6.19 -10.70
CA ASP A 128 -0.16 5.68 -11.46
C ASP A 128 1.16 6.37 -11.06
N ILE A 129 1.11 7.62 -10.60
CA ILE A 129 2.28 8.28 -10.00
C ILE A 129 2.71 7.56 -8.73
N VAL A 130 1.78 7.24 -7.81
CA VAL A 130 2.12 6.52 -6.58
C VAL A 130 2.74 5.15 -6.89
N ALA A 131 2.19 4.42 -7.85
CA ALA A 131 2.74 3.13 -8.28
C ALA A 131 4.17 3.25 -8.85
N LEU A 132 4.41 4.24 -9.72
CA LEU A 132 5.75 4.45 -10.30
C LEU A 132 6.75 4.94 -9.26
N VAL A 133 6.35 5.83 -8.36
CA VAL A 133 7.20 6.31 -7.26
C VAL A 133 7.63 5.15 -6.37
N ALA A 134 6.72 4.22 -6.03
CA ALA A 134 7.06 3.03 -5.25
C ALA A 134 8.18 2.20 -5.91
N LYS A 135 8.11 2.03 -7.23
CA LYS A 135 9.15 1.36 -8.01
C LYS A 135 10.46 2.15 -8.03
N ASP A 136 10.42 3.45 -8.29
CA ASP A 136 11.64 4.24 -8.43
C ASP A 136 12.38 4.43 -7.10
N VAL A 137 11.69 4.56 -5.96
CA VAL A 137 12.36 4.60 -4.64
C VAL A 137 12.98 3.25 -4.26
N THR A 138 12.38 2.14 -4.71
CA THR A 138 12.94 0.80 -4.52
C THR A 138 14.23 0.66 -5.32
N VAL A 139 14.24 1.05 -6.59
CA VAL A 139 15.45 1.04 -7.43
C VAL A 139 16.53 1.97 -6.87
N ALA A 140 16.17 3.19 -6.45
CA ALA A 140 17.11 4.15 -5.88
C ALA A 140 17.72 3.69 -4.52
N THR A 141 17.10 2.69 -3.89
CA THR A 141 17.64 2.03 -2.68
C THR A 141 18.37 0.72 -3.00
N ASN A 142 18.75 0.46 -4.27
CA ASN A 142 19.41 -0.76 -4.76
C ASN A 142 18.50 -2.00 -4.85
N GLY A 143 17.19 -1.81 -4.78
CA GLY A 143 16.22 -2.87 -4.98
C GLY A 143 16.06 -3.25 -6.45
N PRO A 144 15.26 -4.30 -6.74
CA PRO A 144 14.98 -4.71 -8.10
C PRO A 144 14.19 -3.64 -8.86
N SER A 145 14.37 -3.61 -10.17
CA SER A 145 13.46 -2.89 -11.08
C SER A 145 12.43 -3.86 -11.64
N TRP A 146 11.23 -3.37 -11.91
CA TRP A 146 10.17 -4.10 -12.60
C TRP A 146 9.41 -3.17 -13.53
N GLU A 147 8.62 -3.75 -14.42
CA GLU A 147 7.68 -3.02 -15.26
C GLU A 147 6.41 -2.73 -14.47
N VAL A 148 6.14 -1.44 -14.25
CA VAL A 148 4.88 -0.99 -13.66
C VAL A 148 3.84 -0.92 -14.78
N GLU A 149 2.70 -1.58 -14.59
CA GLU A 149 1.55 -1.40 -15.47
C GLU A 149 0.80 -0.12 -15.13
N PHE A 150 0.26 0.58 -16.11
CA PHE A 150 -0.42 1.88 -15.94
C PHE A 150 -1.82 1.86 -16.55
N GLY A 151 -2.60 2.90 -16.26
CA GLY A 151 -3.99 3.06 -16.66
C GLY A 151 -4.97 3.19 -15.50
N ARG A 152 -4.47 3.26 -14.25
CA ARG A 152 -5.31 3.46 -13.06
C ARG A 152 -5.98 4.82 -13.13
N LYS A 153 -7.17 4.93 -12.53
CA LYS A 153 -7.91 6.18 -12.42
C LYS A 153 -7.99 6.61 -10.97
N ASP A 154 -8.05 7.92 -10.77
CA ASP A 154 -8.08 8.48 -9.43
C ASP A 154 -9.47 8.28 -8.78
N GLY A 155 -9.46 7.69 -7.60
CA GLY A 155 -10.59 7.54 -6.71
C GLY A 155 -11.07 8.90 -6.22
N LYS A 156 -12.37 8.98 -5.91
CA LYS A 156 -13.02 10.22 -5.46
C LYS A 156 -13.44 10.20 -3.99
N THR A 157 -13.14 9.11 -3.30
CA THR A 157 -13.65 8.89 -1.96
C THR A 157 -12.57 8.25 -1.11
N SER A 158 -12.24 8.89 0.00
CA SER A 158 -11.31 8.41 1.00
C SER A 158 -11.96 8.47 2.37
N LEU A 159 -11.93 7.37 3.11
CA LEU A 159 -12.61 7.25 4.41
C LEU A 159 -11.68 6.68 5.48
N LEU A 160 -11.54 7.39 6.59
CA LEU A 160 -10.78 6.96 7.77
C LEU A 160 -11.13 5.54 8.20
N ALA A 161 -12.42 5.23 8.29
CA ALA A 161 -12.92 3.94 8.77
C ALA A 161 -12.42 2.77 7.92
N GLU A 162 -12.15 2.99 6.64
CA GLU A 162 -11.67 1.94 5.74
C GLU A 162 -10.21 1.60 5.98
N THR A 163 -9.46 2.38 6.76
CA THR A 163 -8.07 2.02 7.13
C THR A 163 -7.99 0.91 8.18
N ILE A 164 -9.02 0.72 9.01
CA ILE A 164 -8.99 -0.21 10.16
C ILE A 164 -9.92 -1.42 10.01
N ASN A 165 -10.93 -1.36 9.13
CA ASN A 165 -11.93 -2.40 8.93
C ASN A 165 -11.42 -3.61 8.10
N GLY A 166 -10.28 -4.18 8.50
CA GLY A 166 -9.69 -5.36 7.85
C GLY A 166 -8.94 -5.08 6.54
N ASN A 167 -8.76 -3.80 6.17
CA ASN A 167 -7.95 -3.42 5.02
C ASN A 167 -6.46 -3.30 5.39
N LEU A 168 -6.07 -2.36 6.25
CA LEU A 168 -4.68 -2.25 6.68
C LEU A 168 -4.43 -3.08 7.94
N LEU A 169 -3.48 -4.01 7.84
CA LEU A 169 -3.16 -4.95 8.90
C LEU A 169 -2.24 -4.28 9.94
N PRO A 170 -2.54 -4.37 11.25
CA PRO A 170 -1.71 -3.76 12.28
C PRO A 170 -0.40 -4.54 12.48
N PRO A 171 0.67 -3.89 12.99
CA PRO A 171 1.95 -4.53 13.29
C PRO A 171 1.89 -5.60 14.41
N SER A 172 0.75 -5.69 15.10
CA SER A 172 0.43 -6.72 16.09
C SER A 172 -0.35 -7.91 15.51
N ALA A 173 -0.70 -7.91 14.22
CA ALA A 173 -1.47 -8.99 13.61
C ALA A 173 -0.70 -10.31 13.63
N ASN A 174 -1.41 -11.41 13.90
CA ASN A 174 -0.83 -12.75 13.82
C ASN A 174 -0.83 -13.28 12.37
N ILE A 175 -0.09 -14.35 12.13
CA ILE A 175 0.08 -14.93 10.78
C ILE A 175 -1.22 -15.35 10.11
N ASN A 176 -2.26 -15.75 10.87
CA ASN A 176 -3.54 -16.12 10.29
C ASN A 176 -4.29 -14.88 9.78
N ALA A 177 -4.28 -13.79 10.55
CA ALA A 177 -4.84 -12.51 10.12
C ALA A 177 -4.12 -11.95 8.88
N LEU A 178 -2.79 -12.05 8.82
CA LEU A 178 -2.02 -11.65 7.65
C LEU A 178 -2.38 -12.44 6.40
N LYS A 179 -2.42 -13.78 6.51
CA LYS A 179 -2.81 -14.65 5.40
C LYS A 179 -4.20 -14.30 4.87
N GLN A 180 -5.19 -14.13 5.76
CA GLN A 180 -6.55 -13.77 5.37
C GLN A 180 -6.60 -12.37 4.74
N GLY A 181 -5.92 -11.38 5.32
CA GLY A 181 -5.90 -10.02 4.78
C GLY A 181 -5.32 -9.94 3.37
N PHE A 182 -4.22 -10.66 3.09
CA PHE A 182 -3.64 -10.72 1.74
C PHE A 182 -4.54 -11.47 0.77
N LEU A 183 -5.13 -12.60 1.17
CA LEU A 183 -6.07 -13.36 0.33
C LEU A 183 -7.30 -12.53 -0.04
N ASN A 184 -7.80 -11.69 0.87
CA ASN A 184 -8.90 -10.76 0.60
C ASN A 184 -8.55 -9.69 -0.46
N LYS A 185 -7.26 -9.49 -0.75
CA LYS A 185 -6.76 -8.62 -1.82
C LYS A 185 -6.34 -9.41 -3.07
N GLY A 186 -6.65 -10.71 -3.13
CA GLY A 186 -6.23 -11.59 -4.21
C GLY A 186 -4.74 -11.94 -4.19
N LEU A 187 -4.05 -11.68 -3.08
CA LEU A 187 -2.62 -11.94 -2.91
C LEU A 187 -2.39 -13.26 -2.18
N SER A 188 -1.46 -14.05 -2.68
CA SER A 188 -1.10 -15.36 -2.14
C SER A 188 -0.24 -15.24 -0.87
N ILE A 189 -0.01 -16.38 -0.21
CA ILE A 189 0.94 -16.47 0.91
C ILE A 189 2.37 -16.14 0.45
N LYS A 190 2.72 -16.47 -0.80
CA LYS A 190 4.01 -16.09 -1.38
C LYS A 190 4.12 -14.57 -1.47
N ASP A 191 3.06 -13.89 -1.89
CA ASP A 191 3.02 -12.43 -1.99
C ASP A 191 3.13 -11.78 -0.60
N LEU A 192 2.47 -12.34 0.42
CA LEU A 192 2.66 -11.92 1.81
C LEU A 192 4.14 -11.96 2.21
N VAL A 193 4.84 -13.07 1.97
CA VAL A 193 6.26 -13.21 2.35
C VAL A 193 7.14 -12.25 1.56
N VAL A 194 6.95 -12.16 0.24
CA VAL A 194 7.75 -11.31 -0.65
C VAL A 194 7.54 -9.83 -0.32
N LEU A 195 6.30 -9.39 -0.15
CA LEU A 195 5.98 -7.98 0.14
C LEU A 195 6.37 -7.58 1.55
N SER A 196 6.36 -8.50 2.53
CA SER A 196 6.93 -8.26 3.87
C SER A 196 8.42 -7.93 3.81
N GLY A 197 9.13 -8.40 2.78
CA GLY A 197 10.51 -8.02 2.49
C GLY A 197 10.74 -6.52 2.39
N SER A 198 9.72 -5.72 2.09
CA SER A 198 9.79 -4.25 2.03
C SER A 198 10.19 -3.62 3.37
N HIS A 199 10.04 -4.34 4.49
CA HIS A 199 10.55 -3.89 5.80
C HIS A 199 12.08 -3.83 5.88
N THR A 200 12.81 -4.26 4.85
CA THR A 200 14.27 -4.03 4.70
C THR A 200 14.64 -2.54 4.61
N ILE A 201 13.72 -1.66 4.21
CA ILE A 201 13.95 -0.21 4.16
C ILE A 201 13.00 0.57 5.08
N GLY A 202 13.54 1.58 5.75
CA GLY A 202 12.78 2.53 6.56
C GLY A 202 12.87 2.32 8.07
N THR A 203 12.01 3.02 8.79
CA THR A 203 12.01 3.12 10.24
C THR A 203 10.60 2.96 10.79
N SER A 204 10.49 2.58 12.06
CA SER A 204 9.23 2.51 12.79
C SER A 204 9.30 3.27 14.11
N HIS A 205 8.17 3.78 14.57
CA HIS A 205 8.06 4.33 15.93
C HIS A 205 7.98 3.19 16.94
N CYS A 206 8.56 3.39 18.13
CA CYS A 206 8.51 2.43 19.23
C CYS A 206 7.08 1.96 19.56
N SER A 207 6.10 2.85 19.46
CA SER A 207 4.67 2.56 19.67
C SER A 207 4.11 1.43 18.80
N SER A 208 4.72 1.15 17.64
CA SER A 208 4.26 0.08 16.74
C SER A 208 4.57 -1.33 17.24
N PHE A 209 5.46 -1.48 18.23
CA PHE A 209 5.88 -2.79 18.77
C PHE A 209 6.14 -2.76 20.28
N ASP A 210 5.74 -1.70 20.99
CA ASP A 210 5.91 -1.55 22.45
C ASP A 210 5.29 -2.72 23.23
N ASN A 211 4.14 -3.22 22.77
CA ASN A 211 3.50 -4.40 23.34
C ASN A 211 4.42 -5.63 23.35
N ARG A 212 5.25 -5.82 22.32
CA ARG A 212 6.21 -6.93 22.26
C ARG A 212 7.36 -6.78 23.25
N LEU A 213 7.65 -5.56 23.70
CA LEU A 213 8.73 -5.29 24.64
C LEU A 213 8.26 -5.32 26.09
N TYR A 214 7.04 -4.86 26.38
CA TYR A 214 6.62 -4.56 27.75
C TYR A 214 5.29 -5.19 28.18
N ASN A 215 4.43 -5.63 27.25
CA ASN A 215 3.09 -6.10 27.60
C ASN A 215 2.59 -7.18 26.62
N PHE A 216 3.41 -8.20 26.37
CA PHE A 216 3.13 -9.19 25.33
C PHE A 216 1.95 -10.09 25.68
N THR A 217 1.83 -10.50 26.95
CA THR A 217 0.72 -11.34 27.43
C THR A 217 -0.45 -10.52 28.01
N GLY A 218 -0.30 -9.19 28.14
CA GLY A 218 -1.31 -8.33 28.75
C GLY A 218 -1.29 -8.32 30.27
N LYS A 219 -0.29 -8.97 30.90
CA LYS A 219 -0.23 -9.15 32.36
C LYS A 219 0.57 -8.07 33.07
N GLY A 220 1.26 -7.19 32.35
CA GLY A 220 1.98 -6.04 32.91
C GLY A 220 3.11 -6.38 33.89
N LEU A 221 3.61 -7.62 33.86
CA LEU A 221 4.66 -8.08 34.77
C LEU A 221 6.04 -7.66 34.26
N ASN A 222 6.98 -7.44 35.18
CA ASN A 222 8.40 -7.30 34.86
C ASN A 222 8.86 -8.54 34.07
N ASN A 223 9.33 -8.34 32.84
CA ASN A 223 9.71 -9.36 31.84
C ASN A 223 8.58 -9.90 30.93
N ASP A 224 7.46 -9.21 30.76
CA ASP A 224 6.41 -9.56 29.77
C ASP A 224 6.78 -9.19 28.31
N SER A 225 8.00 -9.55 27.88
CA SER A 225 8.45 -9.41 26.48
C SER A 225 8.06 -10.64 25.66
N ASP A 226 7.90 -10.47 24.35
CA ASP A 226 7.61 -11.54 23.41
C ASP A 226 8.70 -12.63 23.49
N PRO A 227 8.37 -13.87 23.91
CA PRO A 227 9.34 -14.95 24.05
C PRO A 227 9.89 -15.44 22.71
N LYS A 228 9.25 -15.07 21.59
CA LYS A 228 9.73 -15.37 20.24
C LYS A 228 10.70 -14.31 19.70
N LEU A 229 10.93 -13.21 20.42
CA LEU A 229 11.93 -12.21 20.04
C LEU A 229 13.28 -12.54 20.69
N ASP A 230 14.39 -12.40 19.96
CA ASP A 230 15.75 -12.63 20.48
C ASP A 230 15.98 -11.78 21.77
N PRO A 231 16.33 -12.40 22.92
CA PRO A 231 16.46 -11.67 24.18
C PRO A 231 17.52 -10.56 24.17
N ASN A 232 18.62 -10.74 23.45
CA ASN A 232 19.64 -9.70 23.31
C ASN A 232 19.13 -8.55 22.43
N TYR A 233 18.32 -8.87 21.42
CA TYR A 233 17.65 -7.87 20.61
C TYR A 233 16.60 -7.08 21.42
N VAL A 234 15.81 -7.74 22.28
CA VAL A 234 14.91 -7.10 23.24
C VAL A 234 15.68 -6.09 24.10
N VAL A 235 16.81 -6.49 24.68
CA VAL A 235 17.65 -5.59 25.50
C VAL A 235 18.10 -4.38 24.70
N ASN A 236 18.53 -4.58 23.44
CA ASN A 236 18.95 -3.48 22.58
C ASN A 236 17.80 -2.55 22.18
N LEU A 237 16.61 -3.08 21.91
CA LEU A 237 15.42 -2.28 21.63
C LEU A 237 14.97 -1.48 22.86
N LYS A 238 14.97 -2.08 24.07
CA LYS A 238 14.62 -1.38 25.34
C LYS A 238 15.60 -0.27 25.73
N LYS A 239 16.83 -0.28 25.19
CA LYS A 239 17.76 0.87 25.33
C LYS A 239 17.25 2.09 24.57
N LYS A 240 16.63 1.89 23.41
CA LYS A 240 16.10 2.95 22.53
C LYS A 240 14.65 3.31 22.87
N CYS A 241 13.78 2.31 22.96
CA CYS A 241 12.35 2.45 23.21
C CYS A 241 12.05 2.27 24.69
N LYS A 242 11.63 3.34 25.37
CA LYS A 242 11.08 3.22 26.73
C LYS A 242 9.61 2.82 26.65
N HIS A 243 9.09 2.21 27.73
CA HIS A 243 7.68 1.85 27.77
C HIS A 243 6.80 3.09 27.59
N GLY A 244 5.86 3.02 26.64
CA GLY A 244 4.97 4.12 26.29
C GLY A 244 5.57 5.18 25.35
N ASP A 245 6.80 4.99 24.84
CA ASP A 245 7.43 5.92 23.89
C ASP A 245 6.67 5.94 22.54
N GLN A 246 6.18 7.12 22.19
CA GLN A 246 5.41 7.36 20.96
C GLN A 246 6.24 7.94 19.80
N THR A 247 7.46 8.40 20.07
CA THR A 247 8.17 9.32 19.16
C THR A 247 9.49 8.78 18.65
N THR A 248 10.18 7.93 19.42
CA THR A 248 11.48 7.41 19.02
C THR A 248 11.34 6.51 17.79
N LEU A 249 12.15 6.80 16.76
CA LEU A 249 12.28 5.98 15.58
C LEU A 249 13.39 4.95 15.75
N VAL A 250 13.11 3.72 15.31
CA VAL A 250 14.10 2.66 15.17
C VAL A 250 14.13 2.15 13.73
N GLU A 251 15.30 1.68 13.31
CA GLU A 251 15.52 1.04 12.02
C GLU A 251 14.75 -0.29 11.98
N MET A 252 13.98 -0.52 10.90
CA MET A 252 13.29 -1.81 10.73
C MET A 252 14.26 -2.93 10.36
N ASP A 253 15.37 -2.57 9.70
CA ASP A 253 16.48 -3.44 9.32
C ASP A 253 17.80 -2.81 9.82
N PRO A 254 18.21 -3.07 11.07
CA PRO A 254 19.35 -2.37 11.68
C PRO A 254 20.64 -2.56 10.90
N GLY A 255 21.24 -1.46 10.44
CA GLY A 255 22.48 -1.44 9.64
C GLY A 255 22.28 -1.35 8.12
N SER A 256 21.12 -1.73 7.59
CA SER A 256 20.82 -1.69 6.15
C SER A 256 19.54 -0.93 5.78
N PHE A 257 18.82 -0.33 6.73
CA PHE A 257 17.51 0.32 6.53
C PHE A 257 17.37 1.40 5.43
N LYS A 258 18.44 1.80 4.75
CA LYS A 258 18.44 2.70 3.58
C LYS A 258 18.78 2.00 2.26
N THR A 259 18.91 0.68 2.30
CA THR A 259 19.29 -0.19 1.18
C THR A 259 18.28 -1.31 1.12
N PHE A 260 17.70 -1.56 -0.06
CA PHE A 260 16.78 -2.64 -0.28
C PHE A 260 17.58 -3.91 -0.54
N ASP A 261 17.65 -4.78 0.46
CA ASP A 261 18.40 -6.03 0.37
C ASP A 261 17.61 -7.20 0.99
N LYS A 262 18.31 -8.27 1.40
CA LYS A 262 17.70 -9.49 1.93
C LYS A 262 17.87 -9.62 3.44
N GLU A 263 18.49 -8.65 4.12
CA GLU A 263 18.85 -8.75 5.54
C GLU A 263 17.62 -8.79 6.44
N PHE A 264 16.50 -8.18 6.04
CA PHE A 264 15.19 -8.42 6.66
C PHE A 264 14.91 -9.91 6.92
N TYR A 265 15.13 -10.77 5.92
CA TYR A 265 14.89 -12.21 6.06
C TYR A 265 15.92 -12.88 6.99
N THR A 266 17.17 -12.43 6.97
CA THR A 266 18.21 -12.86 7.92
C THR A 266 17.80 -12.52 9.35
N LEU A 267 17.27 -11.31 9.60
CA LEU A 267 16.80 -10.87 10.91
C LEU A 267 15.60 -11.69 11.36
N VAL A 268 14.61 -11.93 10.50
CA VAL A 268 13.45 -12.78 10.81
C VAL A 268 13.90 -14.19 11.24
N ALA A 269 14.82 -14.81 10.49
CA ALA A 269 15.37 -16.13 10.82
C ALA A 269 16.10 -16.14 12.17
N LYS A 270 16.74 -15.02 12.55
CA LYS A 270 17.40 -14.83 13.86
C LYS A 270 16.43 -14.42 14.97
N ARG A 271 15.11 -14.41 14.75
CA ARG A 271 14.10 -13.89 15.69
C ARG A 271 14.31 -12.41 16.02
N ARG A 272 14.67 -11.61 15.02
CA ARG A 272 14.95 -10.17 15.13
C ARG A 272 14.08 -9.31 14.21
N GLY A 273 12.96 -9.85 13.72
CA GLY A 273 11.91 -9.05 13.08
C GLY A 273 11.27 -8.10 14.09
N LEU A 274 11.11 -6.82 13.71
CA LEU A 274 10.66 -5.76 14.62
C LEU A 274 9.19 -5.92 15.05
N PHE A 275 8.31 -6.17 14.09
CA PHE A 275 6.87 -6.33 14.32
C PHE A 275 6.50 -7.78 14.66
N HIS A 276 5.29 -7.97 15.20
CA HIS A 276 4.79 -9.31 15.51
C HIS A 276 4.41 -10.10 14.26
N THR A 277 4.03 -9.36 13.21
CA THR A 277 3.63 -9.84 11.88
C THR A 277 4.67 -10.70 11.21
#